data_AF-A0A2E6NKD4-F1
#
_entry.id   AF-A0A2E6NKD4-F1
#
_cell.length_a   1.000
_cell.length_b   1.000
_cell.length_c   1.000
_cell.angle_alpha   90.00
_cell.angle_beta   90.00
_cell.angle_gamma   90.00
#
_symmetry.space_group_name_H-M   'P 1'
#
loop_
_entity.id
_entity.type
_entity.pdbx_description
1 polymer ?
#
loop_
_entity_poly.entity_id
_entity_poly.type
_entity_poly.pdbx_seq_one_letter_code
_entity_poly.pdbx_strand_id
1 'polypeptide(L)'
;MPELVVPLATQTGWNYRHESIGAADRLSSEIGSYFGFARTKAEREDSGDPRLSIEERYRNKHDYAGRITQAALDLVNKRYLLAADLPEVIDQAGIHYDWVIGKH
;
A
#
# COMPACT_ATOMS: atom_id res chain seq x y z
N MET A 1 -4.94 -2.58 9.72
CA MET A 1 -5.03 -2.82 8.26
C MET A 1 -3.91 -3.74 7.80
N PRO A 2 -4.22 -4.85 7.11
CA PRO A 2 -3.22 -5.80 6.63
C PRO A 2 -2.29 -5.22 5.56
N GLU A 3 -2.76 -4.25 4.77
CA GLU A 3 -1.97 -3.54 3.75
C GLU A 3 -0.75 -2.79 4.29
N LEU A 4 -0.74 -2.45 5.58
CA LEU A 4 0.42 -1.83 6.23
C LEU A 4 1.55 -2.84 6.48
N VAL A 5 1.20 -4.12 6.63
CA VAL A 5 2.15 -5.22 6.86
C VAL A 5 2.59 -5.83 5.53
N VAL A 6 1.77 -5.68 4.49
CA VAL A 6 2.02 -6.16 3.12
C VAL A 6 1.98 -4.97 2.16
N PRO A 7 2.98 -4.07 2.20
CA PRO A 7 2.89 -2.76 1.55
C PRO A 7 3.06 -2.83 0.04
N LEU A 8 2.29 -2.01 -0.67
CA LEU A 8 2.51 -1.62 -2.07
C LEU A 8 3.04 -0.17 -2.19
N ALA A 9 3.00 0.57 -1.09
CA ALA A 9 3.44 1.95 -1.00
C ALA A 9 3.91 2.26 0.43
N THR A 10 4.69 3.34 0.58
CA THR A 10 4.85 4.00 1.88
C THR A 10 3.65 4.92 2.10
N GLN A 11 2.89 4.65 3.16
CA GLN A 11 1.80 5.52 3.59
C GLN A 11 2.24 6.32 4.82
N THR A 12 2.14 7.65 4.77
CA THR A 12 2.40 8.54 5.92
C THR A 12 1.11 9.21 6.37
N GLY A 13 0.89 9.34 7.68
CA GLY A 13 -0.32 9.98 8.25
C GLY A 13 -0.40 11.50 8.07
N TRP A 14 0.40 12.08 7.17
CA TRP A 14 0.54 13.52 6.96
C TRP A 14 0.75 13.80 5.47
N ASN A 15 0.08 14.82 4.93
CA ASN A 15 0.42 15.48 3.67
C ASN A 15 0.69 16.97 3.93
N TYR A 16 1.69 17.54 3.24
CA TYR A 16 1.89 18.99 3.17
C TYR A 16 0.86 19.62 2.23
N ARG A 17 0.35 20.80 2.58
CA ARG A 17 -0.54 21.57 1.70
C ARG A 17 0.26 22.13 0.52
N HIS A 18 -0.33 22.03 -0.67
CA HIS A 18 0.24 22.66 -1.88
C HIS A 18 0.21 24.20 -1.73
N GLU A 19 1.26 24.90 -2.18
CA GLU A 19 1.40 26.35 -1.99
C GLU A 19 0.24 27.16 -2.61
N SER A 20 -0.38 26.66 -3.67
CA SER A 20 -1.45 27.34 -4.41
C SER A 20 -2.78 27.50 -3.65
N ILE A 21 -2.92 26.89 -2.46
CA ILE A 21 -4.12 26.98 -1.61
C ILE A 21 -3.84 27.65 -0.25
N GLY A 22 -2.62 28.16 -0.04
CA GLY A 22 -2.21 28.86 1.18
C GLY A 22 -1.93 27.94 2.39
N ALA A 23 -1.17 28.47 3.37
CA ALA A 23 -0.71 27.78 4.59
C ALA A 23 0.15 26.52 4.31
N ALA A 24 1.21 26.68 3.51
CA ALA A 24 2.19 25.63 3.16
C ALA A 24 2.95 25.05 4.38
N ASP A 25 2.90 25.75 5.52
CA ASP A 25 3.46 25.40 6.82
C ASP A 25 2.50 24.59 7.71
N ARG A 26 1.27 24.30 7.25
CA ARG A 26 0.28 23.50 7.98
C ARG A 26 -0.02 22.16 7.31
N LEU A 27 -0.10 21.12 8.14
CA LEU A 27 -0.46 19.76 7.74
C LEU A 27 -1.94 19.70 7.29
N SER A 28 -2.22 19.03 6.16
CA SER A 28 -3.57 18.61 5.81
C SER A 28 -3.92 17.36 6.61
N SER A 29 -4.64 17.56 7.71
CA SER A 29 -4.87 16.59 8.79
C SER A 29 -5.75 15.37 8.44
N GLU A 30 -6.09 15.12 7.17
CA GLU A 30 -7.05 14.07 6.77
C GLU A 30 -6.63 13.25 5.53
N ILE A 31 -5.54 13.64 4.85
CA ILE A 31 -5.06 12.91 3.66
C ILE A 31 -3.64 12.48 3.96
N GLY A 32 -3.40 11.18 4.11
CA GLY A 32 -2.05 10.64 4.20
C GLY A 32 -1.34 10.67 2.85
N SER A 33 -0.01 10.78 2.82
CA SER A 33 0.73 10.63 1.55
C SER A 33 0.74 9.16 1.14
N TYR A 34 0.59 8.92 -0.16
CA TYR A 34 0.76 7.61 -0.78
C TYR A 34 1.97 7.66 -1.71
N PHE A 35 3.09 7.08 -1.29
CA PHE A 35 4.30 6.97 -2.11
C PHE A 35 4.43 5.55 -2.61
N GLY A 36 3.88 5.27 -3.80
CA GLY A 36 3.97 3.98 -4.47
C GLY A 36 5.42 3.48 -4.55
N PHE A 37 5.61 2.17 -4.40
CA PHE A 37 6.90 1.57 -4.75
C PHE A 37 7.05 1.49 -6.26
N ALA A 38 8.28 1.52 -6.74
CA ALA A 38 8.59 1.16 -8.12
C ALA A 38 7.96 -0.20 -8.45
N ARG A 39 7.40 -0.37 -9.66
CA ARG A 39 6.73 -1.63 -10.00
C ARG A 39 7.76 -2.70 -10.32
N THR A 40 8.80 -2.32 -11.05
CA THR A 40 9.88 -3.21 -11.49
C THR A 40 11.22 -2.81 -10.88
N LYS A 41 12.17 -3.73 -10.91
CA LYS A 41 13.56 -3.43 -10.52
C LYS A 41 14.17 -2.34 -11.39
N ALA A 42 13.87 -2.33 -12.69
CA ALA A 42 14.38 -1.32 -13.62
C ALA A 42 13.86 0.08 -13.27
N GLU A 43 12.57 0.23 -12.96
CA GLU A 43 12.00 1.51 -12.50
C GLU A 43 12.62 1.97 -11.18
N ARG A 44 12.90 1.04 -10.27
CA ARG A 44 13.58 1.34 -9.00
C ARG A 44 14.98 1.89 -9.23
N GLU A 45 15.76 1.24 -10.09
CA GLU A 45 17.14 1.63 -10.40
C GLU A 45 17.20 2.96 -11.14
N ASP A 46 16.29 3.21 -12.08
CA ASP A 46 16.19 4.47 -12.85
C ASP A 46 15.81 5.66 -11.96
N SER A 47 14.84 5.47 -11.06
CA SER A 47 14.41 6.50 -10.10
C SER A 47 15.36 6.66 -8.90
N GLY A 48 16.28 5.72 -8.69
CA GLY A 48 17.15 5.69 -7.52
C GLY A 48 16.42 5.40 -6.21
N ASP A 49 15.23 4.78 -6.25
CA ASP A 49 14.44 4.48 -5.06
C ASP A 49 15.14 3.41 -4.20
N PRO A 50 15.49 3.70 -2.94
CA PRO A 50 16.13 2.72 -2.05
C PRO A 50 15.18 1.59 -1.62
N ARG A 51 13.86 1.76 -1.79
CA ARG A 51 12.84 0.78 -1.39
C ARG A 51 12.67 -0.26 -2.49
N LEU A 52 12.63 -1.55 -2.11
CA LEU A 52 12.39 -2.65 -3.05
C LEU A 52 11.13 -2.40 -3.90
N SER A 53 11.22 -2.75 -5.18
CA SER A 53 10.08 -2.71 -6.09
C SER A 53 9.02 -3.75 -5.75
N ILE A 54 7.84 -3.65 -6.34
CA ILE A 54 6.75 -4.61 -6.16
C ILE A 54 7.15 -5.98 -6.71
N GLU A 55 7.78 -6.01 -7.88
CA GLU A 55 8.37 -7.22 -8.48
C GLU A 55 9.40 -7.90 -7.57
N GLU A 56 10.22 -7.11 -6.86
CA GLU A 56 11.20 -7.66 -5.91
C GLU A 56 10.56 -8.10 -4.59
N ARG A 57 9.39 -7.57 -4.22
CA ARG A 57 8.67 -7.92 -2.98
C ARG A 57 7.78 -9.14 -3.10
N TYR A 58 7.09 -9.26 -4.23
CA TYR A 58 6.05 -10.27 -4.48
C TYR A 58 6.30 -10.96 -5.80
N ARG A 59 6.27 -12.30 -5.77
CA ARG A 59 6.48 -13.11 -6.99
C ARG A 59 5.40 -12.88 -8.03
N ASN A 60 4.17 -12.64 -7.58
CA ASN A 60 2.99 -12.35 -8.38
C ASN A 60 1.81 -11.95 -7.46
N LYS A 61 0.66 -11.65 -8.06
CA LYS A 61 -0.57 -11.30 -7.34
C LYS A 61 -1.03 -12.37 -6.34
N HIS A 62 -0.85 -13.66 -6.65
CA HIS A 62 -1.23 -14.74 -5.72
C HIS A 62 -0.33 -14.77 -4.48
N ASP A 63 0.97 -14.53 -4.64
CA ASP A 63 1.91 -14.40 -3.52
C ASP A 63 1.52 -13.22 -2.62
N TYR A 64 1.18 -12.08 -3.22
CA TYR A 64 0.67 -10.92 -2.50
C TYR A 64 -0.64 -11.21 -1.76
N ALA A 65 -1.64 -11.77 -2.43
CA ALA A 65 -2.94 -12.12 -1.84
C ALA A 65 -2.79 -13.14 -0.70
N GLY A 66 -1.89 -14.11 -0.83
CA GLY A 66 -1.55 -15.07 0.23
C GLY A 66 -1.00 -14.37 1.48
N ARG A 67 -0.07 -13.42 1.30
CA ARG A 67 0.47 -12.64 2.43
C ARG A 67 -0.59 -11.74 3.08
N ILE A 68 -1.45 -11.10 2.29
CA ILE A 68 -2.60 -10.32 2.80
C ILE A 68 -3.52 -11.22 3.62
N THR A 69 -3.82 -12.42 3.12
CA THR A 69 -4.68 -13.38 3.81
C THR A 69 -4.10 -13.75 5.18
N GLN A 70 -2.80 -14.04 5.25
CA GLN A 70 -2.13 -14.34 6.53
C GLN A 70 -2.20 -13.15 7.49
N ALA A 71 -1.89 -11.93 7.03
CA ALA A 71 -1.96 -10.73 7.85
C ALA A 71 -3.40 -10.43 8.34
N ALA A 72 -4.41 -10.69 7.50
CA ALA A 72 -5.81 -10.50 7.86
C ALA A 72 -6.28 -11.55 8.87
N LEU A 73 -5.88 -12.82 8.71
CA LEU A 73 -6.14 -13.87 9.69
C LEU A 73 -5.51 -13.57 11.05
N ASP A 74 -4.30 -13.01 11.09
CA ASP A 74 -3.67 -12.57 12.33
C ASP A 74 -4.47 -11.47 13.03
N LEU A 75 -5.09 -10.54 12.27
CA LEU A 75 -5.97 -9.52 12.83
C LEU A 75 -7.28 -10.12 13.35
N VAL A 76 -7.84 -11.12 12.68
CA VAL A 76 -9.01 -11.87 13.17
C VAL A 76 -8.68 -12.58 14.48
N ASN A 77 -7.53 -13.26 14.57
CA ASN A 77 -7.07 -13.91 15.79
C ASN A 77 -6.92 -12.93 16.95
N LYS A 78 -6.45 -11.70 16.66
CA LYS A 78 -6.34 -10.61 17.63
C LYS A 78 -7.65 -9.86 17.88
N ARG A 79 -8.75 -10.26 17.22
CA ARG A 79 -10.09 -9.63 17.29
C ARG A 79 -10.12 -8.16 16.83
N TYR A 80 -9.19 -7.79 15.96
CA TYR A 80 -9.16 -6.47 15.30
C TYR A 80 -9.85 -6.47 13.93
N LEU A 81 -10.24 -7.63 13.42
CA LEU A 81 -11.01 -7.80 12.18
C LEU A 81 -12.05 -8.91 12.38
N LEU A 82 -13.23 -8.79 11.77
CA LEU A 82 -14.21 -9.88 11.78
C LEU A 82 -13.85 -10.91 10.72
N ALA A 83 -14.04 -12.19 11.03
CA ALA A 83 -13.82 -13.27 10.06
C ALA A 83 -14.72 -13.12 8.82
N ALA A 84 -15.90 -12.53 8.97
CA ALA A 84 -16.83 -12.26 7.87
C ALA A 84 -16.29 -11.23 6.86
N ASP A 85 -15.41 -10.33 7.30
CA ASP A 85 -14.86 -9.25 6.46
C ASP A 85 -13.63 -9.71 5.67
N LEU A 86 -13.13 -10.92 5.95
CA LEU A 86 -11.91 -11.45 5.34
C LEU A 86 -11.97 -11.49 3.80
N PRO A 87 -13.06 -11.96 3.16
CA PRO A 87 -13.16 -11.98 1.70
C PRO A 87 -13.08 -10.58 1.09
N GLU A 88 -13.77 -9.60 1.67
CA GLU A 88 -13.79 -8.22 1.18
C GLU A 88 -12.40 -7.57 1.28
N VAL A 89 -11.70 -7.77 2.41
CA VAL A 89 -10.34 -7.27 2.61
C VAL A 89 -9.37 -7.82 1.56
N ILE A 90 -9.46 -9.12 1.25
CA ILE A 90 -8.60 -9.76 0.25
C ILE A 90 -8.92 -9.25 -1.16
N ASP A 91 -10.20 -9.08 -1.48
CA ASP A 91 -10.65 -8.56 -2.77
C ASP A 91 -10.18 -7.12 -3.02
N GLN A 92 -10.40 -6.23 -2.05
CA GLN A 92 -9.93 -4.84 -2.12
C GLN A 92 -8.41 -4.75 -2.26
N ALA A 93 -7.66 -5.57 -1.51
CA ALA A 93 -6.22 -5.63 -1.65
C ALA A 93 -5.80 -6.09 -3.07
N GLY A 94 -6.53 -7.03 -3.67
CA GLY A 94 -6.30 -7.49 -5.04
C GLY A 94 -6.56 -6.42 -6.09
N ILE A 95 -7.62 -5.62 -5.92
CA ILE A 95 -7.92 -4.46 -6.77
C ILE A 95 -6.81 -3.41 -6.65
N HIS A 96 -6.37 -3.13 -5.42
CA HIS A 96 -5.27 -2.20 -5.17
C HIS A 96 -3.97 -2.67 -5.84
N TYR A 97 -3.64 -3.96 -5.76
CA TYR A 97 -2.49 -4.54 -6.47
C TYR A 97 -2.57 -4.31 -7.99
N ASP A 98 -3.73 -4.59 -8.60
CA ASP A 98 -3.93 -4.40 -10.04
C ASP A 98 -3.80 -2.93 -10.43
N TRP A 99 -4.31 -2.01 -9.60
CA TRP A 99 -4.18 -0.58 -9.82
C TRP A 99 -2.72 -0.11 -9.78
N VAL A 100 -1.92 -0.61 -8.84
CA VAL A 100 -0.49 -0.21 -8.75
C VAL A 100 0.33 -0.77 -9.92
N ILE A 101 0.03 -1.99 -10.39
CA ILE A 101 0.73 -2.61 -11.53
C ILE A 101 0.22 -2.08 -12.88
N GLY A 102 -1.07 -1.78 -12.97
CA GLY A 102 -1.76 -1.28 -14.16
C GLY A 102 -1.47 0.21 -14.39
N LYS A 103 -0.48 0.49 -15.23
CA LYS A 103 -0.08 1.83 -15.70
C LYS A 103 -1.27 2.79 -15.93
N HIS A 104 -1.24 3.96 -15.28
CA HIS A 104 -2.02 5.14 -15.65
C HIS A 104 -1.09 6.18 -16.31
#